data_AF-A0A520R9X8-F1
#
_entry.id   AF-A0A520R9X8-F1
#
_cell.length_a   1.000
_cell.length_b   1.000
_cell.length_c   1.000
_cell.angle_alpha   90.00
_cell.angle_beta   90.00
_cell.angle_gamma   90.00
#
_symmetry.space_group_name_H-M   'P 1'
#
loop_
_entity.id
_entity.type
_entity.pdbx_description
1 polymer ?
#
loop_
_entity_poly.entity_id
_entity_poly.type
_entity_poly.pdbx_seq_one_letter_code
_entity_poly.pdbx_strand_id
1 'polypeptide(L)'
;MSLTETTYWVVGASFALYIVIAIRSRASTTQEFYVAGKGIHPIANGMATAADWMSAASFISMAGLIGLSYNGYGGSVFLMGWTGGYVLLAMLIAPYLRKYGKFTVPEFIGDRYYSNTARIVAVLCLIICSVTYVIGQMKGIGVAFSRFLETDYETGLLSGMVIVFFYAVLGGMKGITYTQIAQFCVLIFAYTVPAIFISLQLTGQPIPQLGLGGTLADGSYLLHKLDHILLDLGF
;
A
#
# COMPACT_ATOMS: atom_id res chain seq x y z
N MET A 1 17.17 -25.83 -6.90
CA MET A 1 16.59 -24.60 -7.48
C MET A 1 17.52 -23.46 -7.15
N SER A 2 17.87 -22.64 -8.14
CA SER A 2 18.61 -21.41 -7.89
C SER A 2 17.72 -20.37 -7.19
N LEU A 3 18.32 -19.36 -6.55
CA LEU A 3 17.58 -18.28 -5.92
C LEU A 3 16.71 -17.55 -6.96
N THR A 4 17.26 -17.31 -8.15
CA THR A 4 16.60 -16.65 -9.28
C THR A 4 15.41 -17.46 -9.80
N GLU A 5 15.54 -18.79 -9.94
CA GLU A 5 14.42 -19.67 -10.29
C GLU A 5 13.30 -19.60 -9.25
N THR A 6 13.65 -19.58 -7.97
CA THR A 6 12.69 -19.50 -6.87
C THR A 6 11.93 -18.16 -6.91
N THR A 7 12.63 -17.06 -7.18
CA THR A 7 12.03 -15.74 -7.36
C THR A 7 11.03 -15.72 -8.50
N TYR A 8 11.38 -16.27 -9.67
CA TYR A 8 10.46 -16.33 -10.81
C TYR A 8 9.20 -17.15 -10.51
N TRP A 9 9.34 -18.29 -9.83
CA TRP A 9 8.19 -19.10 -9.43
C TRP A 9 7.28 -18.37 -8.45
N VAL A 10 7.83 -17.72 -7.44
CA VAL A 10 7.05 -16.98 -6.43
C VAL A 10 6.34 -15.77 -7.06
N VAL A 11 7.05 -14.99 -7.87
CA VAL A 11 6.49 -13.82 -8.57
C VAL A 11 5.41 -14.27 -9.55
N GLY A 12 5.69 -15.28 -10.38
CA GLY A 12 4.74 -15.84 -11.33
C GLY A 12 3.49 -16.40 -10.66
N ALA A 13 3.64 -17.17 -9.57
CA ALA A 13 2.53 -17.71 -8.81
C ALA A 13 1.67 -16.61 -8.16
N SER A 14 2.30 -15.54 -7.65
CA SER A 14 1.59 -14.41 -7.05
C SER A 14 0.72 -13.68 -8.09
N PHE A 15 1.28 -13.39 -9.27
CA PHE A 15 0.51 -12.77 -10.36
C PHE A 15 -0.56 -13.70 -10.92
N ALA A 16 -0.27 -15.00 -11.06
CA ALA A 16 -1.28 -15.98 -11.47
C ALA A 16 -2.46 -16.02 -10.48
N LEU A 17 -2.18 -16.00 -9.18
CA LEU A 17 -3.22 -15.91 -8.14
C LEU A 17 -4.07 -14.65 -8.32
N TYR A 18 -3.45 -13.48 -8.52
CA TYR A 18 -4.18 -12.22 -8.72
C TYR A 18 -5.04 -12.23 -9.98
N ILE A 19 -4.52 -12.78 -11.09
CA ILE A 19 -5.26 -12.92 -12.34
C ILE A 19 -6.45 -13.88 -12.17
N VAL A 20 -6.27 -15.01 -11.48
CA VAL A 20 -7.35 -15.96 -11.20
C VAL A 20 -8.45 -15.31 -10.35
N ILE A 21 -8.06 -14.55 -9.32
CA ILE A 21 -9.01 -13.79 -8.49
C ILE A 21 -9.78 -12.77 -9.33
N ALA A 22 -9.09 -12.02 -10.20
CA ALA A 22 -9.71 -11.03 -11.07
C ALA A 22 -10.72 -11.66 -12.06
N ILE A 23 -10.35 -12.78 -12.70
CA ILE A 23 -11.23 -13.50 -13.63
C ILE A 23 -12.46 -14.07 -12.90
N ARG A 24 -12.26 -14.70 -11.74
CA ARG A 24 -13.34 -15.31 -10.96
C ARG A 24 -14.27 -14.26 -10.34
N SER A 25 -13.78 -13.04 -10.13
CA SER A 25 -14.52 -11.92 -9.53
C SER A 25 -14.99 -10.88 -10.55
N ARG A 26 -14.96 -11.21 -11.85
CA ARG A 26 -15.30 -10.29 -12.94
C ARG A 26 -16.67 -9.63 -12.72
N ALA A 27 -16.69 -8.31 -12.75
CA ALA A 27 -17.91 -7.53 -12.65
C ALA A 27 -18.79 -7.71 -13.89
N SER A 28 -20.09 -7.93 -13.69
CA SER A 28 -21.07 -8.13 -14.76
C SER A 28 -21.91 -6.87 -15.04
N THR A 29 -21.94 -5.92 -14.09
CA THR A 29 -22.71 -4.67 -14.20
C THR A 29 -21.87 -3.44 -13.86
N THR A 30 -22.29 -2.24 -14.30
CA THR A 30 -21.61 -0.97 -14.00
C THR A 30 -21.52 -0.69 -12.49
N GLN A 31 -22.54 -1.06 -11.71
CA GLN A 31 -22.49 -0.94 -10.25
C GLN A 31 -21.48 -1.91 -9.61
N GLU A 32 -21.35 -3.13 -10.13
CA GLU A 32 -20.30 -4.05 -9.69
C GLU A 32 -18.90 -3.57 -10.12
N PHE A 33 -18.80 -2.93 -11.28
CA PHE A 33 -17.54 -2.42 -11.79
C PHE A 33 -17.01 -1.23 -10.98
N TYR A 34 -17.87 -0.33 -10.50
CA TYR A 34 -17.43 0.85 -9.76
C TYR A 34 -17.52 0.74 -8.22
N VAL A 35 -18.47 -0.01 -7.66
CA VAL A 35 -18.67 -0.09 -6.20
C VAL A 35 -18.78 -1.52 -5.67
N ALA A 36 -18.42 -2.51 -6.48
CA ALA A 36 -18.48 -3.94 -6.12
C ALA A 36 -19.86 -4.36 -5.55
N GLY A 37 -20.93 -3.70 -5.99
CA GLY A 37 -22.30 -3.97 -5.53
C GLY A 37 -22.55 -3.68 -4.04
N LYS A 38 -21.66 -2.96 -3.34
CA LYS A 38 -21.71 -2.70 -1.88
C LYS A 38 -21.71 -3.96 -0.99
N GLY A 39 -21.42 -5.14 -1.55
CA GLY A 39 -21.52 -6.44 -0.86
C GLY A 39 -20.26 -6.91 -0.14
N ILE A 40 -19.19 -6.11 -0.13
CA ILE A 40 -17.91 -6.49 0.51
C ILE A 40 -18.01 -6.27 2.03
N HIS A 41 -17.61 -7.28 2.80
CA HIS A 41 -17.58 -7.20 4.26
C HIS A 41 -16.69 -6.03 4.74
N PRO A 42 -17.08 -5.24 5.76
CA PRO A 42 -16.32 -4.06 6.19
C PRO A 42 -14.85 -4.33 6.51
N ILE A 43 -14.56 -5.46 7.17
CA ILE A 43 -13.16 -5.87 7.47
C ILE A 43 -12.38 -6.14 6.17
N ALA A 44 -13.01 -6.82 5.20
CA ALA A 44 -12.39 -7.12 3.92
C ALA A 44 -12.12 -5.85 3.10
N ASN A 45 -13.05 -4.90 3.12
CA ASN A 45 -12.83 -3.60 2.50
C ASN A 45 -11.73 -2.80 3.21
N GLY A 46 -11.65 -2.89 4.55
CA GLY A 46 -10.56 -2.30 5.34
C GLY A 46 -9.20 -2.90 5.01
N MET A 47 -9.11 -4.22 4.84
CA MET A 47 -7.86 -4.89 4.40
C MET A 47 -7.44 -4.42 3.01
N ALA A 48 -8.38 -4.33 2.07
CA ALA A 48 -8.10 -3.83 0.72
C ALA A 48 -7.58 -2.38 0.74
N THR A 49 -8.24 -1.55 1.55
CA THR A 49 -7.88 -0.15 1.78
C THR A 49 -6.50 -0.01 2.41
N ALA A 50 -6.15 -0.89 3.36
CA ALA A 50 -4.83 -0.94 3.97
C ALA A 50 -3.74 -1.40 2.97
N ALA A 51 -4.02 -2.40 2.12
CA ALA A 51 -3.09 -2.78 1.05
C ALA A 51 -2.81 -1.64 0.07
N ASP A 52 -3.86 -0.87 -0.30
CA ASP A 52 -3.70 0.32 -1.14
C ASP A 52 -2.84 1.40 -0.47
N TRP A 53 -3.03 1.59 0.85
CA TRP A 53 -2.18 2.49 1.62
C TRP A 53 -0.72 2.02 1.65
N MET A 54 -0.45 0.71 1.75
CA MET A 54 0.90 0.10 1.74
C MET A 54 1.51 -0.06 0.34
N SER A 55 1.21 0.88 -0.56
CA SER A 55 1.71 0.87 -1.94
C SER A 55 3.23 1.07 -2.08
N ALA A 56 3.75 1.07 -3.31
CA ALA A 56 5.18 1.28 -3.56
C ALA A 56 5.67 2.63 -3.01
N ALA A 57 4.82 3.65 -2.99
CA ALA A 57 5.13 4.93 -2.35
C ALA A 57 5.41 4.76 -0.85
N SER A 58 4.63 3.95 -0.15
CA SER A 58 4.77 3.72 1.28
C SER A 58 5.91 2.77 1.60
N PHE A 59 6.14 1.75 0.78
CA PHE A 59 7.20 0.77 1.06
C PHE A 59 8.57 1.24 0.58
N ILE A 60 8.71 1.61 -0.70
CA ILE A 60 10.01 1.97 -1.29
C ILE A 60 10.39 3.39 -0.89
N SER A 61 9.49 4.36 -1.00
CA SER A 61 9.85 5.76 -0.73
C SER A 61 10.09 6.01 0.75
N MET A 62 9.36 5.38 1.67
CA MET A 62 9.64 5.54 3.11
C MET A 62 10.95 4.86 3.51
N ALA A 63 11.26 3.69 2.96
CA ALA A 63 12.56 3.05 3.18
C ALA A 63 13.71 3.95 2.72
N GLY A 64 13.56 4.61 1.56
CA GLY A 64 14.53 5.61 1.09
C GLY A 64 14.57 6.89 1.94
N LEU A 65 13.41 7.43 2.33
CA LEU A 65 13.31 8.67 3.10
C LEU A 65 13.89 8.52 4.51
N ILE A 66 13.61 7.40 5.17
CA ILE A 66 14.08 7.11 6.53
C ILE A 66 15.51 6.56 6.51
N GLY A 67 15.82 5.67 5.56
CA GLY A 67 17.08 4.94 5.54
C GLY A 67 18.24 5.61 4.79
N LEU A 68 17.96 6.51 3.82
CA LEU A 68 19.00 7.11 2.97
C LEU A 68 19.04 8.64 2.99
N SER A 69 17.96 9.31 3.40
CA SER A 69 17.94 10.77 3.51
C SER A 69 18.42 11.21 4.89
N TYR A 70 19.08 12.36 4.99
CA TYR A 70 19.51 13.03 6.24
C TYR A 70 18.36 13.37 7.21
N ASN A 71 17.15 12.88 6.94
CA ASN A 71 15.94 13.19 7.67
C ASN A 71 15.50 12.06 8.60
N GLY A 72 16.15 10.89 8.62
CA GLY A 72 15.78 9.66 9.38
C GLY A 72 14.64 9.77 10.39
N TYR A 73 14.88 10.16 11.65
CA TYR A 73 13.77 10.29 12.63
C TYR A 73 12.70 11.31 12.20
N GLY A 74 13.08 12.45 11.60
CA GLY A 74 12.15 13.38 10.96
C GLY A 74 11.29 12.77 9.84
N GLY A 75 11.79 11.76 9.12
CA GLY A 75 11.04 10.95 8.16
C GLY A 75 9.98 10.08 8.83
N SER A 76 10.19 9.66 10.07
CA SER A 76 9.18 8.92 10.84
C SER A 76 8.00 9.81 11.26
N VAL A 77 8.23 11.12 11.48
CA VAL A 77 7.15 12.08 11.76
C VAL A 77 6.21 12.22 10.55
N PHE A 78 6.76 12.18 9.33
CA PHE A 78 5.97 12.16 8.10
C PHE A 78 5.05 10.92 8.04
N LEU A 79 5.56 9.75 8.43
CA LEU A 79 4.76 8.52 8.50
C LEU A 79 3.59 8.65 9.49
N MET A 80 3.86 9.19 10.68
CA MET A 80 2.84 9.41 11.71
C MET A 80 1.78 10.42 11.27
N GLY A 81 2.19 11.55 10.71
CA GLY A 81 1.29 12.58 10.21
C GLY A 81 0.44 12.08 9.04
N TRP A 82 1.04 11.36 8.09
CA TRP A 82 0.33 10.79 6.95
C TRP A 82 -0.70 9.74 7.39
N THR A 83 -0.30 8.79 8.24
CA THR A 83 -1.21 7.76 8.77
C THR A 83 -2.33 8.39 9.59
N GLY A 84 -2.02 9.36 10.44
CA GLY A 84 -3.00 10.10 11.23
C GLY A 84 -4.01 10.84 10.34
N GLY A 85 -3.55 11.53 9.29
CA GLY A 85 -4.42 12.17 8.31
C GLY A 85 -5.34 11.18 7.58
N TYR A 86 -4.83 10.00 7.27
CA TYR A 86 -5.61 8.93 6.66
C TYR A 86 -6.76 8.44 7.58
N VAL A 87 -6.45 8.20 8.86
CA VAL A 87 -7.45 7.81 9.86
C VAL A 87 -8.50 8.90 10.05
N LEU A 88 -8.09 10.16 10.14
CA LEU A 88 -9.02 11.29 10.25
C LEU A 88 -9.95 11.39 9.04
N LEU A 89 -9.42 11.22 7.82
CA LEU A 89 -10.23 11.21 6.61
C LEU A 89 -11.22 10.04 6.61
N ALA A 90 -10.77 8.84 6.98
CA ALA A 90 -11.62 7.66 7.06
C ALA A 90 -12.75 7.81 8.09
N MET A 91 -12.47 8.42 9.24
CA MET A 91 -13.44 8.60 10.32
C MET A 91 -14.38 9.78 10.09
N LEU A 92 -13.87 10.89 9.54
CA LEU A 92 -14.62 12.14 9.43
C LEU A 92 -15.29 12.32 8.08
N ILE A 93 -14.68 11.91 6.98
CA ILE A 93 -15.19 12.20 5.62
C ILE A 93 -15.94 11.01 5.03
N ALA A 94 -15.40 9.80 5.19
CA ALA A 94 -15.99 8.61 4.57
C ALA A 94 -17.46 8.34 4.98
N PRO A 95 -17.89 8.56 6.25
CA PRO A 95 -19.30 8.37 6.63
C PRO A 95 -20.25 9.33 5.91
N TYR A 96 -19.85 10.58 5.69
CA TYR A 96 -20.70 11.55 4.98
C TYR A 96 -20.81 11.21 3.49
N LEU A 97 -19.69 10.85 2.85
CA LEU A 97 -19.70 10.42 1.45
C LEU A 97 -20.57 9.17 1.26
N ARG A 98 -20.51 8.21 2.19
CA ARG A 98 -21.33 6.99 2.15
C ARG A 98 -22.82 7.27 2.27
N LYS A 99 -23.22 8.26 3.08
CA LYS A 99 -24.62 8.71 3.19
C LYS A 99 -25.10 9.43 1.92
N TYR A 100 -24.21 10.13 1.23
CA TYR A 100 -24.54 10.87 0.00
C TYR A 100 -24.76 9.95 -1.23
N GLY A 101 -24.17 8.75 -1.22
CA GLY A 101 -24.49 7.69 -2.18
C GLY A 101 -24.04 7.92 -3.63
N LYS A 102 -23.26 8.98 -3.91
CA LYS A 102 -22.66 9.24 -5.23
C LYS A 102 -21.39 8.43 -5.45
N PHE A 103 -21.04 8.25 -6.72
CA PHE A 103 -19.92 7.39 -7.13
C PHE A 103 -18.57 8.11 -7.12
N THR A 104 -18.54 9.45 -7.17
CA THR A 104 -17.29 10.23 -7.27
C THR A 104 -17.28 11.46 -6.37
N VAL A 105 -16.08 11.84 -5.89
CA VAL A 105 -15.88 13.05 -5.07
C VAL A 105 -16.20 14.34 -5.83
N PRO A 106 -15.83 14.51 -7.11
CA PRO A 106 -16.20 15.73 -7.85
C PRO A 106 -17.70 15.90 -8.03
N GLU A 107 -18.44 14.82 -8.21
CA GLU A 107 -19.90 14.86 -8.27
C GLU A 107 -20.50 15.31 -6.92
N PHE A 108 -19.97 14.79 -5.81
CA PHE A 108 -20.34 15.25 -4.47
C PHE A 108 -20.11 16.77 -4.29
N ILE A 109 -18.95 17.29 -4.71
CA ILE A 109 -18.64 18.72 -4.60
C ILE A 109 -19.58 19.56 -5.48
N GLY A 110 -19.80 19.13 -6.73
CA GLY A 110 -20.71 19.83 -7.65
C GLY A 110 -22.13 19.95 -7.11
N ASP A 111 -22.66 18.87 -6.54
CA ASP A 111 -24.02 18.82 -5.98
C ASP A 111 -24.10 19.58 -4.65
N ARG A 112 -23.08 19.46 -3.79
CA ARG A 112 -23.03 20.12 -2.48
C ARG A 112 -23.04 21.65 -2.57
N TYR A 113 -22.43 22.20 -3.62
CA TYR A 113 -22.33 23.64 -3.87
C TYR A 113 -23.21 24.11 -5.04
N TYR A 114 -24.03 23.23 -5.63
CA TYR A 114 -24.89 23.53 -6.78
C TYR A 114 -24.15 24.25 -7.93
N SER A 115 -22.89 23.87 -8.18
CA SER A 115 -22.00 24.58 -9.10
C SER A 115 -21.26 23.63 -10.04
N ASN A 116 -21.50 23.80 -11.33
CA ASN A 116 -20.76 23.09 -12.38
C ASN A 116 -19.27 23.51 -12.41
N THR A 117 -18.97 24.76 -12.06
CA THR A 117 -17.57 25.23 -11.97
C THR A 117 -16.83 24.50 -10.85
N ALA A 118 -17.44 24.35 -9.67
CA ALA A 118 -16.84 23.61 -8.57
C ALA A 118 -16.61 22.12 -8.91
N ARG A 119 -17.55 21.52 -9.66
CA ARG A 119 -17.40 20.15 -10.19
C ARG A 119 -16.19 20.04 -11.11
N ILE A 120 -16.03 20.95 -12.07
CA ILE A 120 -14.92 20.93 -13.04
C ILE A 120 -13.58 21.10 -12.32
N VAL A 121 -13.47 22.05 -11.39
CA VAL A 121 -12.25 22.23 -10.59
C VAL A 121 -11.91 20.96 -9.82
N ALA A 122 -12.90 20.33 -9.18
CA ALA A 122 -12.70 19.08 -8.46
C ALA A 122 -12.26 17.92 -9.38
N VAL A 123 -12.78 17.84 -10.61
CA VAL A 123 -12.33 16.87 -11.62
C VAL A 123 -10.87 17.12 -12.00
N LEU A 124 -10.49 18.37 -12.26
CA LEU A 124 -9.11 18.71 -12.60
C LEU A 124 -8.15 18.36 -11.46
N CYS A 125 -8.49 18.73 -10.22
CA CYS A 125 -7.70 18.34 -9.04
C CYS A 125 -7.59 16.81 -8.91
N LEU A 126 -8.69 16.08 -9.09
CA LEU A 126 -8.70 14.62 -9.03
C LEU A 126 -7.75 14.01 -10.08
N ILE A 127 -7.79 14.50 -11.32
CA ILE A 127 -6.92 14.01 -12.40
C ILE A 127 -5.46 14.30 -12.09
N ILE A 128 -5.11 15.53 -11.69
CA ILE A 128 -3.73 15.93 -11.39
C ILE A 128 -3.16 15.06 -10.26
N CYS A 129 -3.91 14.90 -9.16
CA CYS A 129 -3.49 14.04 -8.04
C CYS A 129 -3.33 12.58 -8.49
N SER A 130 -4.29 12.05 -9.26
CA SER A 130 -4.27 10.65 -9.70
C SER A 130 -3.11 10.36 -10.64
N VAL A 131 -2.86 11.22 -11.64
CA VAL A 131 -1.77 11.06 -12.60
C VAL A 131 -0.42 11.13 -11.89
N THR A 132 -0.24 12.11 -11.00
CA THR A 132 1.00 12.25 -10.22
C THR A 132 1.27 10.99 -9.40
N TYR A 133 0.23 10.44 -8.78
CA TYR A 133 0.34 9.22 -8.00
C TYR A 133 0.67 8.01 -8.86
N VAL A 134 0.00 7.83 -10.01
CA VAL A 134 0.27 6.74 -10.95
C VAL A 134 1.71 6.79 -11.46
N ILE A 135 2.26 7.96 -11.78
CA ILE A 135 3.67 8.11 -12.20
C ILE A 135 4.61 7.55 -11.12
N GLY A 136 4.37 7.89 -9.85
CA GLY A 136 5.14 7.36 -8.72
C GLY A 136 5.05 5.84 -8.61
N GLN A 137 3.86 5.27 -8.74
CA GLN A 137 3.65 3.82 -8.69
C GLN A 137 4.34 3.09 -9.86
N MET A 138 4.25 3.65 -11.08
CA MET A 138 4.89 3.07 -12.25
C MET A 138 6.42 3.03 -12.09
N LYS A 139 7.01 4.09 -11.51
CA LYS A 139 8.43 4.07 -11.16
C LYS A 139 8.77 2.98 -10.14
N GLY A 140 7.92 2.79 -9.12
CA GLY A 140 8.04 1.70 -8.16
C GLY A 140 8.02 0.31 -8.82
N ILE A 141 7.09 0.09 -9.75
CA ILE A 141 6.99 -1.16 -10.54
C ILE A 141 8.27 -1.37 -11.35
N GLY A 142 8.75 -0.37 -12.09
CA GLY A 142 9.96 -0.49 -12.91
C GLY A 142 11.20 -0.84 -12.07
N VAL A 143 11.36 -0.21 -10.91
CA VAL A 143 12.46 -0.52 -9.98
C VAL A 143 12.34 -1.94 -9.41
N ALA A 144 11.16 -2.35 -8.97
CA ALA A 144 10.97 -3.70 -8.43
C ALA A 144 11.21 -4.78 -9.50
N PHE A 145 10.59 -4.63 -10.68
CA PHE A 145 10.67 -5.64 -11.74
C PHE A 145 12.08 -5.77 -12.32
N SER A 146 12.76 -4.65 -12.59
CA SER A 146 14.15 -4.72 -13.08
C SER A 146 15.11 -5.40 -12.09
N ARG A 147 14.87 -5.21 -10.78
CA ARG A 147 15.70 -5.83 -9.74
C ARG A 147 15.41 -7.31 -9.53
N PHE A 148 14.14 -7.71 -9.54
CA PHE A 148 13.75 -9.11 -9.27
C PHE A 148 13.80 -10.00 -10.51
N LEU A 149 13.56 -9.44 -11.70
CA LEU A 149 13.64 -10.18 -12.97
C LEU A 149 15.01 -10.00 -13.65
N GLU A 150 15.92 -9.24 -13.04
CA GLU A 150 17.26 -8.95 -13.59
C GLU A 150 17.22 -8.42 -15.04
N THR A 151 16.15 -7.71 -15.40
CA THR A 151 15.96 -7.11 -16.72
C THR A 151 16.26 -5.61 -16.71
N ASP A 152 16.39 -5.02 -17.90
CA ASP A 152 16.43 -3.57 -18.01
C ASP A 152 15.16 -2.89 -17.46
N TYR A 153 15.31 -1.65 -16.99
CA TYR A 153 14.24 -0.87 -16.37
C TYR A 153 13.04 -0.68 -17.31
N GLU A 154 13.26 -0.38 -18.59
CA GLU A 154 12.17 -0.16 -19.55
C GLU A 154 11.36 -1.45 -19.76
N THR A 155 12.05 -2.58 -19.85
CA THR A 155 11.42 -3.90 -20.02
C THR A 155 10.63 -4.29 -18.76
N GLY A 156 11.18 -4.05 -17.57
CA GLY A 156 10.51 -4.30 -16.30
C GLY A 156 9.27 -3.42 -16.11
N LEU A 157 9.36 -2.14 -16.50
CA LEU A 157 8.24 -1.19 -16.45
C LEU A 157 7.11 -1.60 -17.39
N LEU A 158 7.42 -1.87 -18.67
CA LEU A 158 6.41 -2.21 -19.67
C LEU A 158 5.69 -3.52 -19.33
N SER A 159 6.44 -4.55 -18.93
CA SER A 159 5.86 -5.85 -18.54
C SER A 159 4.95 -5.72 -17.31
N GLY A 160 5.40 -5.02 -16.26
CA GLY A 160 4.60 -4.77 -15.07
C GLY A 160 3.33 -3.96 -15.37
N MET A 161 3.45 -2.90 -16.18
CA MET A 161 2.32 -2.08 -16.60
C MET A 161 1.25 -2.89 -17.36
N VAL A 162 1.68 -3.75 -18.28
CA VAL A 162 0.78 -4.63 -19.05
C VAL A 162 0.03 -5.59 -18.12
N ILE A 163 0.72 -6.25 -17.20
CA ILE A 163 0.10 -7.18 -16.24
C ILE A 163 -0.93 -6.46 -15.38
N VAL A 164 -0.56 -5.30 -14.82
CA VAL A 164 -1.45 -4.49 -13.97
C VAL A 164 -2.67 -4.02 -14.75
N PHE A 165 -2.48 -3.54 -15.97
CA PHE A 165 -3.56 -3.12 -16.85
C PHE A 165 -4.54 -4.27 -17.13
N PHE A 166 -4.04 -5.45 -17.46
CA PHE A 166 -4.90 -6.61 -17.77
C PHE A 166 -5.78 -7.00 -16.58
N TYR A 167 -5.22 -7.23 -15.38
CA TYR A 167 -6.06 -7.67 -14.26
C TYR A 167 -6.97 -6.55 -13.73
N ALA A 168 -6.56 -5.28 -13.81
CA ALA A 168 -7.38 -4.16 -13.38
C ALA A 168 -8.61 -3.96 -14.28
N VAL A 169 -8.42 -4.02 -15.61
CA VAL A 169 -9.51 -3.88 -16.58
C VAL A 169 -10.47 -5.07 -16.54
N LEU A 170 -9.94 -6.29 -16.40
CA LEU A 170 -10.76 -7.50 -16.37
C LEU A 170 -11.55 -7.66 -15.06
N GLY A 171 -10.99 -7.24 -13.93
CA GLY A 171 -11.59 -7.47 -12.61
C GLY A 171 -12.64 -6.44 -12.18
N GLY A 172 -12.52 -5.18 -12.60
CA GLY A 172 -13.31 -4.06 -12.04
C GLY A 172 -13.08 -3.89 -10.53
N MET A 173 -13.88 -3.05 -9.85
CA MET A 173 -13.70 -2.76 -8.42
C MET A 173 -13.76 -4.03 -7.56
N LYS A 174 -14.67 -4.96 -7.86
CA LYS A 174 -14.80 -6.23 -7.14
C LYS A 174 -13.53 -7.07 -7.25
N GLY A 175 -13.00 -7.25 -8.46
CA GLY A 175 -11.73 -7.95 -8.68
C GLY A 175 -10.56 -7.26 -7.99
N ILE A 176 -10.46 -5.93 -8.12
CA ILE A 176 -9.41 -5.14 -7.47
C ILE A 176 -9.45 -5.31 -5.96
N THR A 177 -10.62 -5.20 -5.31
CA THR A 177 -10.73 -5.38 -3.86
C THR A 177 -10.27 -6.78 -3.43
N TYR A 178 -10.68 -7.85 -4.10
CA TYR A 178 -10.22 -9.19 -3.72
C TYR A 178 -8.72 -9.39 -3.96
N THR A 179 -8.15 -8.82 -5.02
CA THR A 179 -6.69 -8.83 -5.21
C THR A 179 -5.96 -8.05 -4.12
N GLN A 180 -6.49 -6.90 -3.70
CA GLN A 180 -5.94 -6.10 -2.60
C GLN A 180 -6.03 -6.82 -1.25
N ILE A 181 -7.10 -7.59 -0.99
CA ILE A 181 -7.19 -8.42 0.22
C ILE A 181 -6.08 -9.49 0.24
N ALA A 182 -5.85 -10.15 -0.89
CA ALA A 182 -4.76 -11.12 -0.99
C ALA A 182 -3.38 -10.44 -0.80
N GLN A 183 -3.17 -9.28 -1.41
CA GLN A 183 -1.96 -8.47 -1.24
C GLN A 183 -1.75 -8.04 0.22
N PHE A 184 -2.83 -7.65 0.92
CA PHE A 184 -2.78 -7.31 2.34
C PHE A 184 -2.20 -8.46 3.16
N CYS A 185 -2.71 -9.68 2.97
CA CYS A 185 -2.20 -10.86 3.68
C CYS A 185 -0.70 -11.04 3.42
N VAL A 186 -0.27 -11.03 2.15
CA VAL A 186 1.14 -11.19 1.78
C VAL A 186 2.02 -10.13 2.43
N LEU A 187 1.60 -8.86 2.37
CA LEU A 187 2.38 -7.74 2.91
C LEU A 187 2.47 -7.80 4.44
N ILE A 188 1.37 -8.09 5.15
CA ILE A 188 1.39 -8.22 6.61
C ILE A 188 2.33 -9.33 7.06
N PHE A 189 2.32 -10.48 6.37
CA PHE A 189 3.29 -11.54 6.63
C PHE A 189 4.73 -11.06 6.36
N ALA A 190 4.96 -10.38 5.23
CA ALA A 190 6.28 -9.87 4.86
C ALA A 190 6.85 -8.85 5.86
N TYR A 191 6.00 -8.01 6.49
CA TYR A 191 6.43 -7.09 7.55
C TYR A 191 6.61 -7.77 8.90
N THR A 192 5.65 -8.62 9.28
CA THR A 192 5.54 -9.15 10.64
C THR A 192 6.57 -10.24 10.90
N VAL A 193 6.83 -11.12 9.93
CA VAL A 193 7.75 -12.26 10.12
C VAL A 193 9.17 -11.77 10.45
N PRO A 194 9.82 -10.89 9.65
CA PRO A 194 11.15 -10.39 9.99
C PRO A 194 11.17 -9.68 11.35
N ALA A 195 10.13 -8.89 11.66
CA ALA A 195 10.04 -8.19 12.94
C ALA A 195 9.99 -9.15 14.14
N ILE A 196 9.23 -10.24 14.05
CA ILE A 196 9.15 -11.30 15.08
C ILE A 196 10.53 -11.95 15.26
N PHE A 197 11.20 -12.33 14.17
CA PHE A 197 12.52 -12.97 14.25
C PHE A 197 13.58 -12.05 14.86
N ILE A 198 13.59 -10.76 14.50
CA ILE A 198 14.48 -9.76 15.09
C ILE A 198 14.18 -9.62 16.60
N SER A 199 12.91 -9.50 16.98
CA SER A 199 12.50 -9.40 18.38
C SER A 199 12.94 -10.63 19.20
N LEU A 200 12.76 -11.83 18.66
CA LEU A 200 13.19 -13.08 19.28
C LEU A 200 14.69 -13.15 19.49
N GLN A 201 15.48 -12.76 18.47
CA GLN A 201 16.94 -12.78 18.56
C GLN A 201 17.48 -11.75 19.55
N LEU A 202 16.86 -10.56 19.63
CA LEU A 202 17.35 -9.48 20.46
C LEU A 202 16.88 -9.57 21.92
N THR A 203 15.64 -10.00 22.16
CA THR A 203 14.98 -9.88 23.47
C THR A 203 14.36 -11.17 23.98
N GLY A 204 14.33 -12.23 23.16
CA GLY A 204 13.66 -13.49 23.49
C GLY A 204 12.12 -13.43 23.45
N GLN A 205 11.53 -12.26 23.18
CA GLN A 205 10.08 -12.07 23.12
C GLN A 205 9.59 -12.20 21.67
N PRO A 206 8.66 -13.12 21.36
CA PRO A 206 8.09 -13.27 20.02
C PRO A 206 7.28 -12.07 19.54
N ILE A 207 6.69 -11.29 20.45
CA ILE A 207 5.85 -10.14 20.07
C ILE A 207 6.72 -8.88 20.01
N PRO A 208 7.00 -8.29 18.82
CA PRO A 208 7.92 -7.16 18.68
C PRO A 208 7.55 -5.97 19.56
N GLN A 209 6.25 -5.70 19.71
CA GLN A 209 5.74 -4.60 20.52
C GLN A 209 6.05 -4.77 22.01
N LEU A 210 6.05 -6.01 22.51
CA LEU A 210 6.43 -6.32 23.89
C LEU A 210 7.96 -6.40 24.04
N GLY A 211 8.66 -6.82 22.98
CA GLY A 211 10.13 -6.87 22.92
C GLY A 211 10.77 -5.49 23.05
N LEU A 212 10.10 -4.41 22.60
CA LEU A 212 10.60 -3.04 22.75
C LEU A 212 10.98 -2.70 24.20
N GLY A 213 10.19 -3.12 25.19
CA GLY A 213 10.51 -2.90 26.62
C GLY A 213 11.54 -3.87 27.21
N GLY A 214 12.04 -4.81 26.42
CA GLY A 214 12.94 -5.88 26.87
C GLY A 214 14.39 -5.46 27.01
N THR A 215 15.16 -6.33 27.66
CA THR A 215 16.62 -6.21 27.77
C THR A 215 17.31 -7.03 26.68
N LEU A 216 18.38 -6.47 26.13
CA LEU A 216 19.31 -7.14 25.23
C LEU A 216 20.19 -8.12 26.01
N ALA A 217 20.93 -8.98 25.28
CA ALA A 217 21.85 -9.95 25.88
C ALA A 217 22.99 -9.32 26.71
N ASP A 218 23.27 -8.03 26.49
CA ASP A 218 24.25 -7.24 27.25
C ASP A 218 23.65 -6.59 28.52
N GLY A 219 22.36 -6.82 28.81
CA GLY A 219 21.65 -6.27 29.96
C GLY A 219 21.13 -4.83 29.75
N SER A 220 21.40 -4.20 28.61
CA SER A 220 20.87 -2.87 28.28
C SER A 220 19.43 -2.95 27.79
N TYR A 221 18.62 -1.92 28.04
CA TYR A 221 17.27 -1.85 27.48
C TYR A 221 17.31 -1.62 25.97
N LEU A 222 16.49 -2.35 25.22
CA LEU A 222 16.41 -2.21 23.76
C LEU A 222 16.10 -0.77 23.35
N LEU A 223 15.17 -0.09 24.05
CA LEU A 223 14.86 1.31 23.78
C LEU A 223 16.06 2.24 23.93
N HIS A 224 16.90 2.02 24.95
CA HIS A 224 18.09 2.84 25.18
C HIS A 224 19.15 2.64 24.08
N LYS A 225 19.30 1.40 23.61
CA LYS A 225 20.15 1.07 22.46
C LYS A 225 19.64 1.72 21.17
N LEU A 226 18.32 1.70 20.94
CA LEU A 226 17.69 2.33 19.79
C LEU A 226 17.85 3.85 19.82
N ASP A 227 17.68 4.48 20.99
CA ASP A 227 17.87 5.93 21.16
C ASP A 227 19.32 6.34 20.86
N HIS A 228 20.30 5.57 21.35
CA HIS A 228 21.70 5.79 21.01
C HIS A 228 21.99 5.61 19.51
N ILE A 229 21.39 4.60 18.86
CA ILE A 229 21.55 4.42 17.41
C ILE A 229 20.97 5.60 16.64
N LEU A 230 19.86 6.18 17.09
CA LEU A 230 19.29 7.37 16.47
C LEU A 230 20.26 8.56 16.58
N LEU A 231 20.83 8.80 17.77
CA LEU A 231 21.83 9.83 17.98
C LEU A 231 23.10 9.61 17.13
N ASP A 232 23.60 8.37 17.07
CA ASP A 232 24.79 8.00 16.29
C ASP A 232 24.58 8.19 14.78
N LEU A 233 23.34 7.99 14.31
CA LEU A 233 22.94 8.24 12.92
C LEU A 233 22.68 9.73 12.63
N GLY A 234 22.84 10.61 13.62
CA GLY A 234 22.71 12.06 13.48
C GLY A 234 21.28 12.58 13.58
N PHE A 235 20.40 11.88 14.32
CA PHE A 235 19.02 12.31 14.61
C PHE A 235 18.83 12.86 16.01
#